data_AF-A0A0F9BUS0-F1
#
_entry.id   AF-A0A0F9BUS0-F1
#
_cell.length_a   1.000
_cell.length_b   1.000
_cell.length_c   1.000
_cell.angle_alpha   90.00
_cell.angle_beta   90.00
_cell.angle_gamma   90.00
#
_symmetry.space_group_name_H-M   'P 1'
#
loop_
_entity.id
_entity.type
_entity.pdbx_description
1 polymer ?
#
loop_
_entity_poly.entity_id
_entity_poly.type
_entity_poly.pdbx_seq_one_letter_code
_entity_poly.pdbx_strand_id
1 'polypeptide(L)'
;ATGSLTAEEIEQLHKKFKSKVHDMTVAWRKDYRIKTQVQRAKMSTTEWYEKTVSKTLFGNIWFELLGPSQHYPGSAQVWHHAYTGQYGWGRRPRWGDLPSAGMLQGKIRELKATAAGSWSYAGGRGKDGRGIHKHPAWPGPNAEQAKAIGQRLRHLHDGSFTRRYPRESWDWVVTGATKSPRMTFGVVTDFYPHRRREMMDQYVTPLKGLWAAALKAAEDYVAAAEGGADAVGLTRARDACLAAVKAVAAKAAPLVPPNAADCRKINWAIRVDVILGGREKMYDYWVDRMVADLAPMVREFARGQFKKGIIVHSQGVDQAMKEFPDQVMPLLRRDVLKMFPRKVFDVRIHHTGNAFKRDAYRSKLLGKWRAPNEQDRRAELAEMEKIIAKWGDEGRAYAKCRREILARRFEDAVDATIEGILTLTLTGNLLLRDMDAFV
;
A
#
# COMPACT_ATOMS: atom_id res chain seq x y z
N ALA A 1 28.94 -16.70 78.05
CA ALA A 1 28.44 -15.33 77.85
C ALA A 1 26.92 -15.37 77.79
N THR A 2 26.28 -15.15 78.94
CA THR A 2 24.84 -14.96 79.13
C THR A 2 24.49 -13.51 78.77
N GLY A 3 24.49 -13.19 77.48
CA GLY A 3 24.02 -11.91 76.97
C GLY A 3 22.67 -12.13 76.28
N SER A 4 21.59 -11.61 76.87
CA SER A 4 20.30 -11.51 76.20
C SER A 4 20.45 -10.65 74.95
N LEU A 5 20.16 -11.22 73.78
CA LEU A 5 20.14 -10.48 72.51
C LEU A 5 19.22 -9.28 72.64
N THR A 6 19.68 -8.13 72.18
CA THR A 6 18.88 -6.90 72.12
C THR A 6 17.73 -7.07 71.12
N ALA A 7 16.67 -6.27 71.27
CA ALA A 7 15.51 -6.33 70.38
C ALA A 7 15.91 -6.13 68.89
N GLU A 8 16.89 -5.27 68.63
CA GLU A 8 17.43 -5.01 67.29
C GLU A 8 18.19 -6.20 66.72
N GLU A 9 18.99 -6.90 67.53
CA GLU A 9 19.70 -8.13 67.10
C GLU A 9 18.71 -9.27 66.80
N ILE A 10 17.64 -9.39 67.59
CA ILE A 10 16.56 -10.35 67.34
C ILE A 10 15.83 -10.03 66.03
N GLU A 11 15.54 -8.75 65.76
CA GLU A 11 14.89 -8.32 64.52
C GLU A 11 15.78 -8.58 63.29
N GLN A 12 17.08 -8.28 63.37
CA GLN A 12 18.04 -8.58 62.30
C GLN A 12 18.16 -10.08 62.03
N LEU A 13 18.20 -10.91 63.08
CA LEU A 13 18.19 -12.36 62.95
C LEU A 13 16.90 -12.86 62.30
N HIS A 14 15.72 -12.36 62.72
CA HIS A 14 14.45 -12.69 62.09
C HIS A 14 14.41 -12.31 60.61
N LYS A 15 14.94 -11.14 60.24
CA LYS A 15 15.02 -10.71 58.83
C LYS A 15 15.93 -11.63 58.01
N LYS A 16 17.09 -12.02 58.57
CA LYS A 16 18.04 -12.95 57.94
C LYS A 16 17.46 -14.36 57.78
N PHE A 17 16.76 -14.86 58.80
CA PHE A 17 16.05 -16.14 58.73
C PHE A 17 14.90 -16.11 57.72
N LYS A 18 14.09 -15.05 57.69
CA LYS A 18 13.02 -14.88 56.69
C LYS A 18 13.58 -14.85 55.27
N SER A 19 14.66 -14.12 55.02
CA SER A 19 15.33 -14.11 53.70
C SER A 19 15.84 -15.50 53.32
N LYS A 20 16.57 -16.17 54.22
CA LYS A 20 17.11 -17.50 53.96
C LYS A 20 16.02 -18.55 53.70
N VAL A 21 14.93 -18.52 54.48
CA VAL A 21 13.77 -19.40 54.28
C VAL A 21 13.05 -19.08 52.97
N HIS A 22 12.92 -17.80 52.61
CA HIS A 22 12.38 -17.39 51.32
C HIS A 22 13.21 -17.92 50.15
N ASP A 23 14.54 -17.72 50.19
CA ASP A 23 15.46 -18.17 49.14
C ASP A 23 15.46 -19.70 49.02
N MET A 24 15.46 -20.43 50.13
CA MET A 24 15.32 -21.89 50.16
C MET A 24 13.97 -22.35 49.61
N THR A 25 12.87 -21.66 49.96
CA THR A 25 11.53 -21.98 49.46
C THR A 25 11.42 -21.72 47.96
N VAL A 26 12.02 -20.64 47.46
CA VAL A 26 12.09 -20.32 46.02
C VAL A 26 12.91 -21.36 45.28
N ALA A 27 14.09 -21.73 45.80
CA ALA A 27 14.93 -22.79 45.23
C ALA A 27 14.21 -24.14 45.20
N TRP A 28 13.60 -24.55 46.32
CA TRP A 28 12.84 -25.79 46.41
C TRP A 28 11.62 -25.81 45.48
N ARG A 29 10.88 -24.69 45.39
CA ARG A 29 9.77 -24.55 44.43
C ARG A 29 10.25 -24.61 42.98
N LYS A 30 11.43 -24.07 42.68
CA LYS A 30 12.05 -24.15 41.36
C LYS A 30 12.40 -25.60 41.01
N ASP A 31 13.07 -26.32 41.91
CA ASP A 31 13.44 -27.73 41.72
C ASP A 31 12.21 -28.65 41.65
N TYR A 32 11.22 -28.44 42.51
CA TYR A 32 9.95 -29.18 42.48
C TYR A 32 9.18 -28.92 41.18
N ARG A 33 9.14 -27.67 40.69
CA ARG A 33 8.53 -27.33 39.39
C ARG A 33 9.25 -28.02 38.23
N ILE A 34 10.58 -28.06 38.24
CA ILE A 34 11.38 -28.76 37.22
C ILE A 34 11.08 -30.27 37.26
N LYS A 35 11.12 -30.90 38.44
CA LYS A 35 10.86 -32.34 38.61
C LYS A 35 9.44 -32.75 38.19
N THR A 36 8.45 -31.91 38.48
CA THR A 36 7.04 -32.18 38.15
C THR A 36 6.62 -31.69 36.77
N GLN A 37 7.49 -30.97 36.04
CA GLN A 37 7.20 -30.43 34.71
C GLN A 37 6.94 -31.56 33.69
N VAL A 38 7.71 -32.65 33.76
CA VAL A 38 7.54 -33.84 32.91
C VAL A 38 6.20 -34.54 33.16
N GLN A 39 5.70 -34.51 34.40
CA GLN A 39 4.40 -35.09 34.77
C GLN A 39 3.21 -34.17 34.42
N ARG A 40 3.44 -32.86 34.25
CA ARG A 40 2.40 -31.87 33.91
C ARG A 40 2.30 -31.59 32.40
N ALA A 41 3.36 -31.85 31.66
CA ALA A 41 3.43 -31.58 30.25
C ALA A 41 2.46 -32.48 29.47
N LYS A 42 1.64 -31.86 28.63
CA LYS A 42 0.52 -32.52 27.94
C LYS A 42 0.86 -32.94 26.51
N MET A 43 1.99 -32.48 25.95
CA MET A 43 2.31 -32.60 24.53
C MET A 43 3.80 -32.34 24.23
N SER A 44 4.31 -32.94 23.15
CA SER A 44 5.67 -32.65 22.62
C SER A 44 5.74 -31.26 21.97
N THR A 45 6.96 -30.75 21.70
CA THR A 45 7.15 -29.45 21.03
C THR A 45 6.49 -29.40 19.65
N THR A 46 6.63 -30.48 18.88
CA THR A 46 6.02 -30.59 17.54
C THR A 46 4.51 -30.71 17.63
N GLU A 47 3.99 -31.53 18.55
CA GLU A 47 2.55 -31.69 18.78
C GLU A 47 1.89 -30.39 19.24
N TRP A 48 2.53 -29.66 20.15
CA TRP A 48 2.09 -28.34 20.59
C TRP A 48 2.01 -27.36 19.41
N TYR A 49 3.06 -27.32 18.60
CA TYR A 49 3.09 -26.42 17.46
C TYR A 49 1.95 -26.77 16.49
N GLU A 50 1.77 -28.05 16.14
CA GLU A 50 0.75 -28.46 15.17
C GLU A 50 -0.68 -28.25 15.68
N LYS A 51 -0.96 -28.57 16.95
CA LYS A 51 -2.32 -28.47 17.52
C LYS A 51 -2.70 -27.06 17.93
N THR A 52 -1.74 -26.25 18.36
CA THR A 52 -2.02 -24.90 18.91
C THR A 52 -1.56 -23.81 17.95
N VAL A 53 -0.30 -23.77 17.57
CA VAL A 53 0.24 -22.65 16.79
C VAL A 53 -0.25 -22.70 15.34
N SER A 54 -0.07 -23.85 14.68
CA SER A 54 -0.35 -23.99 13.26
C SER A 54 -1.82 -23.72 12.94
N LYS A 55 -2.74 -24.42 13.62
CA LYS A 55 -4.19 -24.28 13.39
C LYS A 55 -4.65 -22.84 13.60
N THR A 56 -4.24 -22.23 14.72
CA THR A 56 -4.71 -20.89 15.10
C THR A 56 -4.06 -19.80 14.25
N LEU A 57 -2.73 -19.75 14.17
CA LEU A 57 -2.02 -18.66 13.49
C LEU A 57 -2.33 -18.62 12.00
N PHE A 58 -2.15 -19.75 11.30
CA PHE A 58 -2.32 -19.79 9.85
C PHE A 58 -3.79 -19.80 9.43
N GLY A 59 -4.67 -20.36 10.27
CA GLY A 59 -6.12 -20.22 10.11
C GLY A 59 -6.54 -18.75 10.15
N ASN A 60 -6.09 -18.01 11.18
CA ASN A 60 -6.39 -16.59 11.32
C ASN A 60 -5.77 -15.72 10.22
N ILE A 61 -4.50 -15.95 9.85
CA ILE A 61 -3.89 -15.21 8.74
C ILE A 61 -4.67 -15.45 7.45
N TRP A 62 -5.00 -16.70 7.14
CA TRP A 62 -5.78 -17.02 5.95
C TRP A 62 -7.15 -16.34 5.98
N PHE A 63 -7.93 -16.54 7.04
CA PHE A 63 -9.30 -16.03 7.15
C PHE A 63 -9.37 -14.50 7.17
N GLU A 64 -8.58 -13.86 8.04
CA GLU A 64 -8.65 -12.41 8.27
C GLU A 64 -7.95 -11.62 7.16
N LEU A 65 -6.85 -12.14 6.59
CA LEU A 65 -5.93 -11.33 5.78
C LEU A 65 -5.86 -11.73 4.30
N LEU A 66 -6.08 -13.01 3.97
CA LEU A 66 -5.84 -13.53 2.61
C LEU A 66 -7.09 -14.08 1.91
N GLY A 67 -8.11 -14.44 2.67
CA GLY A 67 -9.32 -15.09 2.20
C GLY A 67 -10.23 -14.22 1.33
N PRO A 68 -11.07 -14.82 0.47
CA PRO A 68 -12.10 -14.07 -0.23
C PRO A 68 -13.11 -13.47 0.77
N SER A 69 -13.43 -12.19 0.59
CA SER A 69 -14.40 -11.45 1.42
C SER A 69 -15.81 -11.91 1.07
N GLN A 70 -16.26 -13.04 1.62
CA GLN A 70 -17.67 -13.46 1.55
C GLN A 70 -18.45 -13.14 2.84
N HIS A 71 -17.77 -12.76 3.92
CA HIS A 71 -18.39 -12.43 5.20
C HIS A 71 -17.95 -11.05 5.70
N TYR A 72 -18.78 -10.43 6.53
CA TYR A 72 -18.53 -9.11 7.12
C TYR A 72 -18.02 -9.25 8.56
N PRO A 73 -16.97 -8.52 8.98
CA PRO A 73 -16.16 -7.61 8.16
C PRO A 73 -15.35 -8.38 7.11
N GLY A 74 -15.26 -7.81 5.91
CA GLY A 74 -14.50 -8.42 4.83
C GLY A 74 -13.03 -8.55 5.21
N SER A 75 -12.41 -9.69 4.87
CA SER A 75 -10.96 -9.86 4.98
C SER A 75 -10.23 -8.61 4.46
N ALA A 76 -9.16 -8.21 5.16
CA ALA A 76 -8.34 -7.07 4.77
C ALA A 76 -7.72 -7.23 3.37
N GLN A 77 -7.72 -8.45 2.80
CA GLN A 77 -7.19 -8.78 1.47
C GLN A 77 -5.88 -8.04 1.20
N VAL A 78 -4.90 -8.21 2.09
CA VAL A 78 -3.64 -7.45 2.09
C VAL A 78 -2.98 -7.48 0.70
N TRP A 79 -3.09 -8.62 0.02
CA TRP A 79 -2.67 -8.84 -1.36
C TRP A 79 -3.32 -7.89 -2.37
N HIS A 80 -4.64 -7.72 -2.30
CA HIS A 80 -5.38 -6.83 -3.18
C HIS A 80 -4.86 -5.41 -3.02
N HIS A 81 -4.71 -4.92 -1.79
CA HIS A 81 -4.22 -3.55 -1.56
C HIS A 81 -2.79 -3.30 -2.04
N ALA A 82 -1.90 -4.30 -1.95
CA ALA A 82 -0.53 -4.17 -2.44
C ALA A 82 -0.46 -4.08 -3.97
N TYR A 83 -1.31 -4.83 -4.68
CA TYR A 83 -1.20 -4.95 -6.14
C TYR A 83 -2.21 -4.10 -6.94
N THR A 84 -3.38 -3.81 -6.39
CA THR A 84 -4.46 -3.12 -7.11
C THR A 84 -4.70 -1.70 -6.60
N GLY A 85 -4.12 -1.36 -5.46
CA GLY A 85 -4.51 -0.20 -4.65
C GLY A 85 -5.97 -0.31 -4.16
N GLN A 86 -6.25 0.20 -2.97
CA GLN A 86 -7.64 0.40 -2.51
C GLN A 86 -8.17 1.69 -3.14
N TYR A 87 -9.32 1.68 -3.82
CA TYR A 87 -10.09 2.82 -4.38
C TYR A 87 -9.62 4.26 -4.05
N GLY A 88 -8.40 4.65 -4.46
CA GLY A 88 -7.80 5.94 -4.07
C GLY A 88 -7.47 6.12 -2.58
N TRP A 89 -7.68 5.13 -1.72
CA TRP A 89 -7.46 5.19 -0.26
C TRP A 89 -6.21 4.44 0.21
N GLY A 90 -5.65 3.61 -0.65
CA GLY A 90 -4.49 2.79 -0.31
C GLY A 90 -3.24 3.63 -0.02
N ARG A 91 -2.43 3.17 0.93
CA ARG A 91 -1.07 3.70 1.15
C ARG A 91 -0.13 3.41 -0.02
N ARG A 92 -0.54 2.54 -0.95
CA ARG A 92 0.29 2.02 -2.03
C ARG A 92 -0.34 2.31 -3.39
N PRO A 93 0.45 2.83 -4.35
CA PRO A 93 0.00 3.07 -5.70
C PRO A 93 -0.20 1.76 -6.46
N ARG A 94 -1.07 1.80 -7.47
CA ARG A 94 -1.27 0.68 -8.39
C ARG A 94 0.02 0.44 -9.16
N TRP A 95 0.72 -0.65 -8.88
CA TRP A 95 2.08 -0.84 -9.39
C TRP A 95 2.14 -0.98 -10.92
N GLY A 96 1.09 -1.54 -11.53
CA GLY A 96 1.03 -1.86 -12.97
C GLY A 96 0.17 -0.94 -13.84
N ASP A 97 -0.58 0.01 -13.27
CA ASP A 97 -1.44 0.92 -14.04
C ASP A 97 -0.75 2.25 -14.33
N LEU A 98 -1.21 2.96 -15.37
CA LEU A 98 -0.76 4.33 -15.72
C LEU A 98 -1.93 5.33 -15.65
N PRO A 99 -2.51 5.59 -14.47
CA PRO A 99 -3.71 6.42 -14.33
C PRO A 99 -3.44 7.92 -14.50
N SER A 100 -2.17 8.34 -14.31
CA SER A 100 -1.73 9.73 -14.24
C SER A 100 -2.10 10.56 -15.48
N ALA A 101 -2.06 9.97 -16.68
CA ALA A 101 -2.45 10.68 -17.91
C ALA A 101 -3.95 11.07 -17.90
N GLY A 102 -4.83 10.18 -17.46
CA GLY A 102 -6.26 10.46 -17.36
C GLY A 102 -6.57 11.52 -16.30
N MET A 103 -5.87 11.45 -15.16
CA MET A 103 -5.96 12.46 -14.09
C MET A 103 -5.51 13.85 -14.58
N LEU A 104 -4.37 13.93 -15.29
CA LEU A 104 -3.87 15.20 -15.85
C LEU A 104 -4.81 15.77 -16.92
N GLN A 105 -5.29 14.92 -17.84
CA GLN A 105 -6.28 15.31 -18.84
C GLN A 105 -7.56 15.85 -18.19
N GLY A 106 -8.01 15.22 -17.12
CA GLY A 106 -9.14 15.68 -16.31
C GLY A 106 -8.87 17.09 -15.77
N LYS A 107 -7.75 17.31 -15.07
CA LYS A 107 -7.40 18.62 -14.51
C LYS A 107 -7.26 19.71 -15.58
N ILE A 108 -6.61 19.42 -16.70
CA ILE A 108 -6.47 20.37 -17.82
C ILE A 108 -7.84 20.71 -18.42
N ARG A 109 -8.73 19.72 -18.57
CA ARG A 109 -10.11 19.94 -19.03
C ARG A 109 -10.87 20.84 -18.06
N GLU A 110 -10.73 20.62 -16.76
CA GLU A 110 -11.37 21.47 -15.74
C GLU A 110 -10.85 22.92 -15.77
N LEU A 111 -9.55 23.13 -15.99
CA LEU A 111 -8.96 24.47 -16.16
C LEU A 111 -9.50 25.16 -17.41
N LYS A 112 -9.56 24.45 -18.55
CA LYS A 112 -10.13 24.96 -19.81
C LYS A 112 -11.61 25.30 -19.65
N ALA A 113 -12.36 24.47 -18.93
CA ALA A 113 -13.77 24.71 -18.64
C ALA A 113 -13.94 25.98 -17.79
N THR A 114 -13.14 26.15 -16.72
CA THR A 114 -13.13 27.38 -15.91
C THR A 114 -12.84 28.61 -16.76
N ALA A 115 -11.84 28.54 -17.63
CA ALA A 115 -11.48 29.62 -18.54
C ALA A 115 -12.59 29.97 -19.56
N ALA A 116 -13.47 29.02 -19.86
CA ALA A 116 -14.63 29.18 -20.75
C ALA A 116 -15.94 29.48 -19.98
N GLY A 117 -15.89 29.65 -18.65
CA GLY A 117 -17.08 29.87 -17.83
C GLY A 117 -18.02 28.68 -17.70
N SER A 118 -17.48 27.48 -17.90
CA SER A 118 -18.20 26.21 -17.89
C SER A 118 -17.68 25.30 -16.79
N TRP A 119 -18.55 24.46 -16.22
CA TRP A 119 -18.25 23.74 -14.97
C TRP A 119 -18.80 22.34 -14.99
N SER A 120 -17.98 21.36 -14.59
CA SER A 120 -18.48 20.03 -14.26
C SER A 120 -18.95 19.97 -12.80
N TYR A 121 -20.10 19.35 -12.55
CA TYR A 121 -20.53 19.05 -11.18
C TYR A 121 -19.61 17.99 -10.58
N ALA A 122 -19.26 18.16 -9.30
CA ALA A 122 -18.57 17.16 -8.51
C ALA A 122 -19.45 15.91 -8.33
N GLY A 123 -19.41 14.98 -9.28
CA GLY A 123 -20.21 13.76 -9.25
C GLY A 123 -20.27 12.98 -10.56
N GLY A 124 -19.99 13.64 -11.70
CA GLY A 124 -20.04 12.99 -13.01
C GLY A 124 -21.47 12.86 -13.56
N ARG A 125 -21.61 13.22 -14.84
CA ARG A 125 -22.84 13.25 -15.66
C ARG A 125 -23.97 14.09 -15.06
N GLY A 126 -24.12 15.30 -15.59
CA GLY A 126 -25.39 16.03 -15.51
C GLY A 126 -26.51 15.21 -16.15
N LYS A 127 -27.77 15.64 -15.93
CA LYS A 127 -28.98 14.98 -16.47
C LYS A 127 -28.97 14.77 -17.99
N ASP A 128 -28.10 15.47 -18.72
CA ASP A 128 -27.92 15.40 -20.18
C ASP A 128 -26.78 14.48 -20.65
N GLY A 129 -26.11 13.79 -19.72
CA GLY A 129 -24.96 12.93 -20.02
C GLY A 129 -23.66 13.68 -20.38
N ARG A 130 -23.67 15.02 -20.48
CA ARG A 130 -22.50 15.84 -20.85
C ARG A 130 -21.81 16.47 -19.65
N GLY A 131 -22.53 16.66 -18.54
CA GLY A 131 -21.94 16.99 -17.24
C GLY A 131 -21.08 18.24 -17.19
N ILE A 132 -21.33 19.20 -18.08
CA ILE A 132 -20.75 20.55 -18.07
C ILE A 132 -21.91 21.54 -18.16
N HIS A 133 -22.12 22.35 -17.12
CA HIS A 133 -23.16 23.37 -17.06
C HIS A 133 -22.54 24.76 -16.96
N LYS A 134 -23.26 25.78 -17.41
CA LYS A 134 -22.96 27.17 -17.02
C LYS A 134 -23.22 27.29 -15.52
N HIS A 135 -22.27 27.85 -14.78
CA HIS A 135 -22.46 28.05 -13.35
C HIS A 135 -23.45 29.18 -13.10
N PRO A 136 -24.32 29.09 -12.08
CA PRO A 136 -25.30 30.14 -11.77
C PRO A 136 -24.68 31.53 -11.59
N ALA A 137 -23.48 31.60 -11.00
CA ALA A 137 -22.70 32.84 -10.84
C ALA A 137 -22.17 33.47 -12.15
N TRP A 138 -22.61 33.01 -13.33
CA TRP A 138 -21.96 33.31 -14.61
C TRP A 138 -22.81 34.10 -15.65
N PRO A 139 -23.46 35.21 -15.27
CA PRO A 139 -23.63 36.32 -16.21
C PRO A 139 -22.92 37.58 -15.69
N GLY A 140 -21.59 37.63 -15.84
CA GLY A 140 -20.77 38.83 -15.60
C GLY A 140 -19.72 38.69 -14.49
N PRO A 141 -18.75 39.62 -14.42
CA PRO A 141 -17.76 39.64 -13.36
C PRO A 141 -18.41 40.11 -12.04
N ASN A 142 -18.35 39.29 -11.00
CA ASN A 142 -18.97 39.56 -9.70
C ASN A 142 -18.27 38.76 -8.57
N ALA A 143 -18.63 39.06 -7.32
CA ALA A 143 -18.04 38.41 -6.14
C ALA A 143 -18.29 36.91 -6.06
N GLU A 144 -19.48 36.43 -6.46
CA GLU A 144 -19.79 35.00 -6.48
C GLU A 144 -18.90 34.25 -7.49
N GLN A 145 -18.70 34.83 -8.66
CA GLN A 145 -17.82 34.31 -9.70
C GLN A 145 -16.37 34.25 -9.21
N ALA A 146 -15.87 35.34 -8.62
CA ALA A 146 -14.50 35.41 -8.10
C ALA A 146 -14.24 34.33 -7.06
N LYS A 147 -15.13 34.20 -6.06
CA LYS A 147 -15.04 33.17 -5.01
C LYS A 147 -15.08 31.76 -5.60
N ALA A 148 -15.98 31.52 -6.53
CA ALA A 148 -16.15 30.20 -7.12
C ALA A 148 -14.94 29.80 -7.98
N ILE A 149 -14.33 30.72 -8.75
CA ILE A 149 -13.06 30.48 -9.47
C ILE A 149 -11.93 30.17 -8.48
N GLY A 150 -11.75 31.01 -7.45
CA GLY A 150 -10.69 30.84 -6.45
C GLY A 150 -10.77 29.50 -5.72
N GLN A 151 -11.96 29.13 -5.24
CA GLN A 151 -12.18 27.81 -4.60
C GLN A 151 -11.85 26.66 -5.55
N ARG A 152 -12.25 26.75 -6.82
CA ARG A 152 -12.01 25.69 -7.80
C ARG A 152 -10.54 25.54 -8.14
N LEU A 153 -9.80 26.63 -8.29
CA LEU A 153 -8.35 26.57 -8.53
C LEU A 153 -7.62 25.95 -7.35
N ARG A 154 -7.99 26.28 -6.11
CA ARG A 154 -7.47 25.61 -4.91
C ARG A 154 -7.78 24.12 -4.92
N HIS A 155 -9.01 23.70 -5.20
CA HIS A 155 -9.36 22.28 -5.32
C HIS A 155 -8.57 21.53 -6.40
N LEU A 156 -8.29 22.18 -7.54
CA LEU A 156 -7.50 21.58 -8.61
C LEU A 156 -6.01 21.47 -8.23
N HIS A 157 -5.47 22.48 -7.55
CA HIS A 157 -4.10 22.55 -7.11
C HIS A 157 -3.82 21.59 -5.94
N ASP A 158 -4.56 21.73 -4.85
CA ASP A 158 -4.34 20.99 -3.60
C ASP A 158 -4.94 19.58 -3.64
N GLY A 159 -5.87 19.33 -4.56
CA GLY A 159 -6.73 18.16 -4.53
C GLY A 159 -7.95 18.41 -3.64
N SER A 160 -8.88 17.44 -3.60
CA SER A 160 -10.06 17.53 -2.73
C SER A 160 -10.14 16.32 -1.82
N PHE A 161 -10.13 16.52 -0.51
CA PHE A 161 -10.39 15.46 0.46
C PHE A 161 -11.87 15.44 0.80
N THR A 162 -12.69 14.79 -0.01
CA THR A 162 -13.99 14.36 0.52
C THR A 162 -13.76 13.12 1.38
N ARG A 163 -14.50 12.97 2.49
CA ARG A 163 -14.46 11.75 3.32
C ARG A 163 -14.77 10.47 2.52
N ARG A 164 -15.36 10.58 1.31
CA ARG A 164 -15.83 9.46 0.50
C ARG A 164 -14.91 9.08 -0.66
N TYR A 165 -14.24 10.05 -1.29
CA TYR A 165 -13.22 9.82 -2.33
C TYR A 165 -12.19 10.96 -2.37
N PRO A 166 -10.90 10.72 -2.06
CA PRO A 166 -9.85 11.71 -2.21
C PRO A 166 -9.59 11.95 -3.70
N ARG A 167 -9.37 13.21 -4.09
CA ARG A 167 -8.87 13.59 -5.41
C ARG A 167 -7.43 14.05 -5.29
N GLU A 168 -6.61 13.60 -6.21
CA GLU A 168 -5.18 13.87 -6.27
C GLU A 168 -4.91 15.38 -6.42
N SER A 169 -3.84 15.86 -5.77
CA SER A 169 -3.32 17.20 -5.99
C SER A 169 -2.70 17.32 -7.38
N TRP A 170 -2.50 18.55 -7.85
CA TRP A 170 -1.80 18.80 -9.10
C TRP A 170 -0.37 18.21 -9.08
N ASP A 171 0.38 18.48 -8.00
CA ASP A 171 1.73 17.98 -7.84
C ASP A 171 1.76 16.46 -7.91
N TRP A 172 0.85 15.76 -7.22
CA TRP A 172 0.81 14.30 -7.25
C TRP A 172 0.55 13.74 -8.65
N VAL A 173 -0.31 14.38 -9.44
CA VAL A 173 -0.57 13.97 -10.83
C VAL A 173 0.67 14.10 -11.70
N VAL A 174 1.50 15.11 -11.46
CA VAL A 174 2.66 15.40 -12.31
C VAL A 174 3.88 14.62 -11.85
N THR A 175 4.23 14.71 -10.57
CA THR A 175 5.48 14.21 -9.98
C THR A 175 5.31 12.92 -9.17
N GLY A 176 4.08 12.56 -8.82
CA GLY A 176 3.73 11.36 -8.06
C GLY A 176 3.37 11.66 -6.61
N ALA A 177 2.48 10.85 -6.04
CA ALA A 177 2.07 11.00 -4.65
C ALA A 177 3.16 10.51 -3.70
N THR A 178 3.68 11.40 -2.84
CA THR A 178 4.69 11.08 -1.83
C THR A 178 4.07 10.64 -0.50
N LYS A 179 2.85 11.11 -0.21
CA LYS A 179 2.09 10.85 1.01
C LYS A 179 0.87 9.95 0.74
N SER A 180 0.28 9.41 1.82
CA SER A 180 -0.95 8.63 1.73
C SER A 180 -2.16 9.57 1.51
N PRO A 181 -3.11 9.21 0.62
CA PRO A 181 -3.11 8.02 -0.22
C PRO A 181 -2.19 8.16 -1.45
N ARG A 182 -1.46 7.10 -1.78
CA ARG A 182 -0.57 7.08 -2.96
C ARG A 182 -1.36 6.65 -4.19
N MET A 183 -2.08 7.56 -4.83
CA MET A 183 -2.99 7.20 -5.93
C MET A 183 -2.31 7.05 -7.30
N THR A 184 -1.12 7.62 -7.46
CA THR A 184 -0.43 7.73 -8.75
C THR A 184 1.07 7.92 -8.55
N PHE A 185 1.88 7.48 -9.52
CA PHE A 185 3.32 7.74 -9.57
C PHE A 185 3.69 9.00 -10.36
N GLY A 186 2.69 9.68 -10.91
CA GLY A 186 2.86 10.92 -11.66
C GLY A 186 3.15 10.69 -13.13
N VAL A 187 2.69 11.61 -13.97
CA VAL A 187 2.84 11.56 -15.43
C VAL A 187 4.30 11.46 -15.85
N VAL A 188 5.19 12.18 -15.17
CA VAL A 188 6.63 12.16 -15.50
C VAL A 188 7.22 10.76 -15.31
N THR A 189 6.92 10.09 -14.19
CA THR A 189 7.43 8.75 -13.90
C THR A 189 6.78 7.67 -14.78
N ASP A 190 5.50 7.84 -15.11
CA ASP A 190 4.73 6.83 -15.83
C ASP A 190 4.98 6.87 -17.34
N PHE A 191 5.13 8.06 -17.91
CA PHE A 191 5.18 8.26 -19.37
C PHE A 191 6.49 8.83 -19.89
N TYR A 192 7.30 9.48 -19.03
CA TYR A 192 8.58 10.06 -19.43
C TYR A 192 9.74 9.67 -18.50
N PRO A 193 9.84 8.42 -18.01
CA PRO A 193 10.90 8.03 -17.08
C PRO A 193 12.31 8.23 -17.67
N HIS A 194 12.47 8.02 -18.98
CA HIS A 194 13.72 8.19 -19.73
C HIS A 194 14.08 9.66 -19.99
N ARG A 195 13.09 10.57 -19.94
CA ARG A 195 13.25 12.02 -20.12
C ARG A 195 12.89 12.80 -18.86
N ARG A 196 12.99 12.16 -17.69
CA ARG A 196 12.50 12.73 -16.42
C ARG A 196 13.06 14.11 -16.15
N ARG A 197 14.38 14.30 -16.27
CA ARG A 197 15.04 15.59 -16.03
C ARG A 197 14.53 16.67 -16.97
N GLU A 198 14.49 16.37 -18.27
CA GLU A 198 13.99 17.29 -19.28
C GLU A 198 12.54 17.71 -19.00
N MET A 199 11.66 16.76 -18.68
CA MET A 199 10.26 17.07 -18.36
C MET A 199 10.13 17.94 -17.11
N MET A 200 10.96 17.68 -16.10
CA MET A 200 11.00 18.48 -14.88
C MET A 200 11.41 19.93 -15.18
N ASP A 201 12.48 20.11 -15.93
CA ASP A 201 13.07 21.43 -16.22
C ASP A 201 12.19 22.24 -17.18
N GLN A 202 11.71 21.63 -18.26
CA GLN A 202 10.95 22.32 -19.29
C GLN A 202 9.51 22.61 -18.89
N TYR A 203 8.87 21.72 -18.11
CA TYR A 203 7.43 21.81 -17.85
C TYR A 203 7.09 21.92 -16.37
N VAL A 204 7.58 21.02 -15.53
CA VAL A 204 7.13 20.94 -14.12
C VAL A 204 7.59 22.13 -13.29
N THR A 205 8.85 22.53 -13.42
CA THR A 205 9.40 23.66 -12.66
C THR A 205 8.72 24.98 -13.03
N PRO A 206 8.58 25.34 -14.33
CA PRO A 206 7.81 26.53 -14.71
C PRO A 206 6.33 26.50 -14.28
N LEU A 207 5.70 25.32 -14.26
CA LEU A 207 4.31 25.19 -13.83
C LEU A 207 4.09 25.63 -12.38
N LYS A 208 5.09 25.50 -11.49
CA LYS A 208 4.98 25.99 -10.10
C LYS A 208 4.78 27.50 -10.06
N GLY A 209 5.56 28.25 -10.84
CA GLY A 209 5.42 29.70 -10.95
C GLY A 209 4.08 30.12 -11.56
N LEU A 210 3.62 29.40 -12.59
CA LEU A 210 2.32 29.68 -13.21
C LEU A 210 1.15 29.39 -12.26
N TRP A 211 1.23 28.35 -11.43
CA TRP A 211 0.22 28.08 -10.41
C TRP A 211 0.20 29.14 -9.33
N ALA A 212 1.36 29.57 -8.84
CA ALA A 212 1.44 30.68 -7.89
C ALA A 212 0.80 31.96 -8.47
N ALA A 213 1.09 32.28 -9.73
CA ALA A 213 0.49 33.42 -10.42
C ALA A 213 -1.03 33.27 -10.59
N ALA A 214 -1.53 32.08 -10.95
CA ALA A 214 -2.96 31.83 -11.11
C ALA A 214 -3.74 31.91 -9.80
N LEU A 215 -3.17 31.36 -8.71
CA LEU A 215 -3.77 31.45 -7.37
C LEU A 215 -3.79 32.90 -6.88
N LYS A 216 -2.67 33.62 -7.04
CA LYS A 216 -2.61 35.05 -6.71
C LYS A 216 -3.61 35.88 -7.51
N ALA A 217 -3.70 35.67 -8.82
CA ALA A 217 -4.65 36.41 -9.66
C ALA A 217 -6.11 36.12 -9.28
N ALA A 218 -6.42 34.92 -8.77
CA ALA A 218 -7.73 34.59 -8.24
C ALA A 218 -8.01 35.30 -6.90
N GLU A 219 -7.02 35.40 -6.02
CA GLU A 219 -7.11 36.16 -4.78
C GLU A 219 -7.30 37.66 -5.04
N ASP A 220 -6.52 38.22 -5.98
CA ASP A 220 -6.64 39.62 -6.39
C ASP A 220 -8.03 39.89 -7.00
N TYR A 221 -8.63 38.93 -7.72
CA TYR A 221 -9.99 39.06 -8.23
C TYR A 221 -11.04 39.05 -7.10
N VAL A 222 -10.90 38.17 -6.10
CA VAL A 222 -11.77 38.16 -4.92
C VAL A 222 -11.65 39.48 -4.16
N ALA A 223 -10.43 39.96 -3.92
CA ALA A 223 -10.18 41.21 -3.22
C ALA A 223 -10.78 42.42 -3.95
N ALA A 224 -10.65 42.48 -5.28
CA ALA A 224 -11.30 43.53 -6.08
C ALA A 224 -12.83 43.49 -5.96
N ALA A 225 -13.42 42.29 -5.97
CA ALA A 225 -14.86 42.12 -5.82
C ALA A 225 -15.38 42.50 -4.43
N GLU A 226 -14.65 42.16 -3.37
CA GLU A 226 -15.02 42.50 -1.99
C GLU A 226 -14.73 43.97 -1.65
N GLY A 227 -13.72 44.57 -2.28
CA GLY A 227 -13.39 45.99 -2.17
C GLY A 227 -14.30 46.92 -2.97
N GLY A 228 -15.34 46.40 -3.63
CA GLY A 228 -16.31 47.20 -4.38
C GLY A 228 -15.74 47.82 -5.66
N ALA A 229 -14.78 47.16 -6.33
CA ALA A 229 -14.29 47.62 -7.62
C ALA A 229 -15.45 47.76 -8.63
N ASP A 230 -15.35 48.75 -9.51
CA ASP A 230 -16.32 48.98 -10.56
C ASP A 230 -16.32 47.86 -11.63
N ALA A 231 -17.29 47.90 -12.54
CA ALA A 231 -17.43 46.87 -13.57
C ALA A 231 -16.17 46.70 -14.44
N VAL A 232 -15.43 47.78 -14.68
CA VAL A 232 -14.18 47.77 -15.46
C VAL A 232 -13.06 47.10 -14.67
N GLY A 233 -12.87 47.48 -13.41
CA GLY A 233 -11.90 46.88 -12.49
C GLY A 233 -12.13 45.38 -12.28
N LEU A 234 -13.38 44.97 -12.08
CA LEU A 234 -13.76 43.56 -11.96
C LEU A 234 -13.52 42.78 -13.25
N THR A 235 -13.83 43.36 -14.41
CA THR A 235 -13.54 42.75 -15.71
C THR A 235 -12.04 42.53 -15.89
N ARG A 236 -11.22 43.55 -15.58
CA ARG A 236 -9.76 43.46 -15.67
C ARG A 236 -9.19 42.37 -14.74
N ALA A 237 -9.65 42.34 -13.49
CA ALA A 237 -9.19 41.34 -12.52
C ALA A 237 -9.61 39.92 -12.92
N ARG A 238 -10.85 39.75 -13.39
CA ARG A 238 -11.32 38.48 -13.96
C ARG A 238 -10.45 38.04 -15.13
N ASP A 239 -10.23 38.90 -16.10
CA ASP A 239 -9.51 38.54 -17.34
C ASP A 239 -8.05 38.21 -17.06
N ALA A 240 -7.40 38.89 -16.10
CA ALA A 240 -6.08 38.54 -15.60
C ALA A 240 -6.06 37.15 -14.96
N CYS A 241 -7.05 36.84 -14.11
CA CYS A 241 -7.21 35.51 -13.51
C CYS A 241 -7.40 34.43 -14.58
N LEU A 242 -8.32 34.63 -15.53
CA LEU A 242 -8.58 33.67 -16.61
C LEU A 242 -7.37 33.49 -17.54
N ALA A 243 -6.60 34.55 -17.79
CA ALA A 243 -5.36 34.48 -18.56
C ALA A 243 -4.30 33.60 -17.84
N ALA A 244 -4.12 33.78 -16.53
CA ALA A 244 -3.23 32.95 -15.73
C ALA A 244 -3.65 31.47 -15.72
N VAL A 245 -4.96 31.19 -15.61
CA VAL A 245 -5.51 29.82 -15.71
C VAL A 245 -5.22 29.20 -17.08
N LYS A 246 -5.40 29.95 -18.18
CA LYS A 246 -5.07 29.49 -19.54
C LYS A 246 -3.57 29.19 -19.67
N ALA A 247 -2.70 30.00 -19.08
CA ALA A 247 -1.26 29.78 -19.11
C ALA A 247 -0.86 28.46 -18.42
N VAL A 248 -1.44 28.14 -17.25
CA VAL A 248 -1.24 26.85 -16.59
C VAL A 248 -1.67 25.69 -17.50
N ALA A 249 -2.89 25.77 -18.06
CA ALA A 249 -3.41 24.72 -18.92
C ALA A 249 -2.57 24.51 -20.19
N ALA A 250 -2.10 25.61 -20.80
CA ALA A 250 -1.24 25.57 -21.98
C ALA A 250 0.12 24.95 -21.68
N LYS A 251 0.75 25.34 -20.55
CA LYS A 251 2.06 24.79 -20.16
C LYS A 251 1.98 23.31 -19.76
N ALA A 252 0.84 22.87 -19.22
CA ALA A 252 0.62 21.48 -18.83
C ALA A 252 0.24 20.57 -19.99
N ALA A 253 -0.33 21.10 -21.08
CA ALA A 253 -0.83 20.29 -22.19
C ALA A 253 0.23 19.35 -22.81
N PRO A 254 1.50 19.76 -23.03
CA PRO A 254 2.54 18.88 -23.54
C PRO A 254 2.92 17.72 -22.63
N LEU A 255 2.62 17.79 -21.32
CA LEU A 255 2.83 16.67 -20.41
C LEU A 255 1.83 15.53 -20.68
N VAL A 256 0.70 15.78 -21.34
CA VAL A 256 -0.22 14.70 -21.70
C VAL A 256 0.40 13.86 -22.82
N PRO A 257 0.70 12.57 -22.59
CA PRO A 257 1.34 11.72 -23.58
C PRO A 257 0.41 11.49 -24.78
N PRO A 258 0.81 11.89 -26.01
CA PRO A 258 -0.02 11.69 -27.21
C PRO A 258 -0.20 10.19 -27.53
N ASN A 259 0.71 9.36 -27.05
CA ASN A 259 0.82 7.93 -27.28
C ASN A 259 0.48 7.09 -26.03
N ALA A 260 -0.37 7.61 -25.14
CA ALA A 260 -0.73 6.96 -23.87
C ALA A 260 -1.19 5.49 -24.02
N ALA A 261 -1.89 5.17 -25.11
CA ALA A 261 -2.38 3.81 -25.37
C ALA A 261 -1.23 2.82 -25.63
N ASP A 262 -0.25 3.24 -26.41
CA ASP A 262 0.95 2.46 -26.72
C ASP A 262 1.83 2.30 -25.47
N CYS A 263 2.03 3.37 -24.67
CA CYS A 263 2.71 3.28 -23.38
C CYS A 263 2.06 2.22 -22.47
N ARG A 264 0.72 2.16 -22.42
CA ARG A 264 -0.01 1.15 -21.65
C ARG A 264 0.26 -0.27 -22.15
N LYS A 265 0.33 -0.48 -23.48
CA LYS A 265 0.68 -1.78 -24.07
C LYS A 265 2.12 -2.19 -23.75
N ILE A 266 3.08 -1.28 -23.89
CA ILE A 266 4.49 -1.52 -23.54
C ILE A 266 4.60 -1.88 -22.05
N ASN A 267 4.00 -1.06 -21.18
CA ASN A 267 4.02 -1.28 -19.73
C ASN A 267 3.39 -2.64 -19.35
N TRP A 268 2.32 -3.04 -20.04
CA TRP A 268 1.70 -4.36 -19.84
C TRP A 268 2.63 -5.51 -20.24
N ALA A 269 3.24 -5.44 -21.41
CA ALA A 269 4.16 -6.48 -21.89
C ALA A 269 5.36 -6.64 -20.95
N ILE A 270 5.97 -5.52 -20.55
CA ILE A 270 7.07 -5.51 -19.57
C ILE A 270 6.63 -6.10 -18.23
N ARG A 271 5.41 -5.80 -17.78
CA ARG A 271 4.89 -6.36 -16.53
C ARG A 271 4.77 -7.89 -16.62
N VAL A 272 4.21 -8.41 -17.72
CA VAL A 272 4.13 -9.87 -17.94
C VAL A 272 5.52 -10.50 -17.93
N ASP A 273 6.48 -9.86 -18.61
CA ASP A 273 7.89 -10.28 -18.67
C ASP A 273 8.56 -10.31 -17.28
N VAL A 274 8.46 -9.22 -16.52
CA VAL A 274 9.02 -9.08 -15.17
C VAL A 274 8.45 -10.12 -14.22
N ILE A 275 7.11 -10.30 -14.21
CA ILE A 275 6.50 -11.27 -13.30
C ILE A 275 6.93 -12.69 -13.68
N LEU A 276 6.81 -13.08 -14.95
CA LEU A 276 7.13 -14.45 -15.35
C LEU A 276 8.62 -14.79 -15.19
N GLY A 277 9.51 -13.82 -15.42
CA GLY A 277 10.95 -14.00 -15.19
C GLY A 277 11.36 -14.03 -13.72
N GLY A 278 10.58 -13.41 -12.82
CA GLY A 278 10.94 -13.23 -11.41
C GLY A 278 10.10 -14.01 -10.39
N ARG A 279 8.93 -14.55 -10.77
CA ARG A 279 7.92 -15.08 -9.83
C ARG A 279 8.44 -16.19 -8.91
N GLU A 280 9.28 -17.10 -9.40
CA GLU A 280 9.76 -18.23 -8.60
C GLU A 280 10.68 -17.73 -7.49
N LYS A 281 11.68 -16.92 -7.87
CA LYS A 281 12.56 -16.23 -6.93
C LYS A 281 11.79 -15.40 -5.91
N MET A 282 10.75 -14.67 -6.36
CA MET A 282 9.94 -13.83 -5.48
C MET A 282 9.04 -14.63 -4.54
N TYR A 283 8.54 -15.79 -4.97
CA TYR A 283 7.79 -16.68 -4.10
C TYR A 283 8.70 -17.29 -3.02
N ASP A 284 9.89 -17.76 -3.41
CA ASP A 284 10.85 -18.32 -2.46
C ASP A 284 11.30 -17.25 -1.45
N TYR A 285 11.61 -16.04 -1.93
CA TYR A 285 11.89 -14.87 -1.09
C TYR A 285 10.73 -14.56 -0.13
N TRP A 286 9.49 -14.57 -0.62
CA TRP A 286 8.32 -14.33 0.22
C TRP A 286 8.17 -15.37 1.33
N VAL A 287 8.34 -16.66 1.00
CA VAL A 287 8.32 -17.76 1.98
C VAL A 287 9.44 -17.60 3.01
N ASP A 288 10.66 -17.35 2.56
CA ASP A 288 11.83 -17.20 3.43
C ASP A 288 11.66 -16.05 4.42
N ARG A 289 11.22 -14.88 3.93
CA ARG A 289 10.94 -13.72 4.79
C ARG A 289 9.81 -13.97 5.77
N MET A 290 8.71 -14.56 5.33
CA MET A 290 7.59 -14.91 6.22
C MET A 290 8.02 -15.86 7.35
N VAL A 291 8.81 -16.90 7.02
CA VAL A 291 9.35 -17.83 8.03
C VAL A 291 10.30 -17.10 8.98
N ALA A 292 11.24 -16.33 8.45
CA ALA A 292 12.24 -15.61 9.25
C ALA A 292 11.60 -14.60 10.20
N ASP A 293 10.57 -13.88 9.77
CA ASP A 293 9.93 -12.82 10.56
C ASP A 293 8.87 -13.36 11.53
N LEU A 294 8.23 -14.50 11.25
CA LEU A 294 7.31 -15.16 12.20
C LEU A 294 8.05 -15.96 13.27
N ALA A 295 9.25 -16.47 12.96
CA ALA A 295 10.02 -17.33 13.85
C ALA A 295 10.26 -16.74 15.25
N PRO A 296 10.66 -15.45 15.42
CA PRO A 296 10.84 -14.85 16.75
C PRO A 296 9.58 -14.90 17.61
N MET A 297 8.42 -14.54 17.04
CA MET A 297 7.14 -14.56 17.74
C MET A 297 6.76 -15.98 18.18
N VAL A 298 6.89 -16.95 17.28
CA VAL A 298 6.58 -18.37 17.55
C VAL A 298 7.53 -18.92 18.63
N ARG A 299 8.82 -18.56 18.56
CA ARG A 299 9.84 -18.93 19.54
C ARG A 299 9.57 -18.33 20.92
N GLU A 300 9.17 -17.06 20.98
CA GLU A 300 8.80 -16.40 22.23
C GLU A 300 7.56 -17.04 22.86
N PHE A 301 6.54 -17.34 22.05
CA PHE A 301 5.36 -18.04 22.50
C PHE A 301 5.71 -19.42 23.06
N ALA A 302 6.54 -20.20 22.36
CA ALA A 302 7.04 -21.49 22.84
C ALA A 302 7.75 -21.39 24.18
N ARG A 303 8.64 -20.41 24.36
CA ARG A 303 9.32 -20.16 25.63
C ARG A 303 8.32 -19.91 26.77
N GLY A 304 7.24 -19.18 26.51
CA GLY A 304 6.14 -18.99 27.46
C GLY A 304 5.44 -20.32 27.83
N GLN A 305 5.22 -21.20 26.85
CA GLN A 305 4.57 -22.50 27.07
C GLN A 305 5.48 -23.50 27.79
N PHE A 306 6.79 -23.49 27.51
CA PHE A 306 7.78 -24.22 28.30
C PHE A 306 7.75 -23.78 29.77
N LYS A 307 7.79 -22.46 30.05
CA LYS A 307 7.70 -21.93 31.42
C LYS A 307 6.41 -22.33 32.15
N LYS A 308 5.30 -22.48 31.41
CA LYS A 308 4.01 -22.95 31.94
C LYS A 308 3.94 -24.47 32.14
N GLY A 309 4.94 -25.21 31.66
CA GLY A 309 4.97 -26.67 31.72
C GLY A 309 3.98 -27.35 30.78
N ILE A 310 3.60 -26.70 29.67
CA ILE A 310 2.68 -27.24 28.68
C ILE A 310 3.40 -28.17 27.69
N ILE A 311 4.62 -27.80 27.31
CA ILE A 311 5.49 -28.55 26.39
C ILE A 311 6.51 -29.37 27.19
N VAL A 312 6.72 -30.64 26.80
CA VAL A 312 7.70 -31.55 27.40
C VAL A 312 9.13 -31.16 26.99
N HIS A 313 10.05 -31.00 27.95
CA HIS A 313 11.48 -31.15 27.70
C HIS A 313 12.23 -31.61 28.95
N SER A 314 12.80 -32.82 28.91
CA SER A 314 13.48 -33.44 30.06
C SER A 314 14.74 -32.69 30.50
N GLN A 315 15.41 -32.01 29.57
CA GLN A 315 16.67 -31.31 29.80
C GLN A 315 16.50 -29.81 30.12
N GLY A 316 15.27 -29.36 30.41
CA GLY A 316 14.97 -27.98 30.77
C GLY A 316 14.77 -27.04 29.56
N VAL A 317 14.33 -25.81 29.86
CA VAL A 317 13.88 -24.82 28.84
C VAL A 317 15.01 -24.42 27.89
N ASP A 318 16.22 -24.20 28.40
CA ASP A 318 17.31 -23.68 27.57
C ASP A 318 17.75 -24.67 26.49
N GLN A 319 17.78 -25.96 26.82
CA GLN A 319 18.07 -27.02 25.85
C GLN A 319 16.91 -27.19 24.86
N ALA A 320 15.66 -27.13 25.32
CA ALA A 320 14.49 -27.13 24.45
C ALA A 320 14.53 -25.99 23.42
N MET A 321 14.97 -24.80 23.85
CA MET A 321 15.10 -23.64 22.98
C MET A 321 16.30 -23.68 22.03
N LYS A 322 17.26 -24.60 22.25
CA LYS A 322 18.35 -24.91 21.30
C LYS A 322 17.88 -25.85 20.20
N GLU A 323 17.07 -26.85 20.54
CA GLU A 323 16.51 -27.82 19.58
C GLU A 323 15.27 -27.30 18.84
N PHE A 324 14.66 -26.24 19.37
CA PHE A 324 13.47 -25.60 18.79
C PHE A 324 13.60 -25.26 17.30
N PRO A 325 14.70 -24.67 16.81
CA PRO A 325 14.84 -24.36 15.40
C PRO A 325 14.74 -25.61 14.51
N ASP A 326 15.37 -26.70 14.92
CA ASP A 326 15.43 -27.95 14.15
C ASP A 326 14.08 -28.66 14.12
N GLN A 327 13.30 -28.55 15.19
CA GLN A 327 11.99 -29.21 15.29
C GLN A 327 10.85 -28.38 14.69
N VAL A 328 10.84 -27.06 14.93
CA VAL A 328 9.68 -26.21 14.64
C VAL A 328 9.83 -25.39 13.36
N MET A 329 11.03 -24.98 12.95
CA MET A 329 11.19 -24.19 11.72
C MET A 329 10.82 -24.95 10.45
N PRO A 330 11.11 -26.26 10.31
CA PRO A 330 10.60 -27.04 9.18
C PRO A 330 9.07 -27.07 9.13
N LEU A 331 8.41 -27.17 10.28
CA LEU A 331 6.94 -27.15 10.38
C LEU A 331 6.38 -25.76 10.05
N LEU A 332 7.01 -24.69 10.54
CA LEU A 332 6.66 -23.31 10.22
C LEU A 332 6.74 -23.05 8.71
N ARG A 333 7.83 -23.47 8.07
CA ARG A 333 8.01 -23.36 6.62
C ARG A 333 6.94 -24.16 5.87
N ARG A 334 6.68 -25.39 6.29
CA ARG A 334 5.61 -26.23 5.73
C ARG A 334 4.26 -25.52 5.78
N ASP A 335 3.93 -24.87 6.89
CA ASP A 335 2.61 -24.25 7.06
C ASP A 335 2.50 -22.91 6.31
N VAL A 336 3.58 -22.14 6.20
CA VAL A 336 3.64 -20.98 5.27
C VAL A 336 3.39 -21.42 3.83
N LEU A 337 4.05 -22.51 3.38
CA LEU A 337 3.87 -23.07 2.03
C LEU A 337 2.44 -23.59 1.79
N LYS A 338 1.84 -24.24 2.80
CA LYS A 338 0.46 -24.74 2.74
C LYS A 338 -0.57 -23.62 2.74
N MET A 339 -0.39 -22.60 3.59
CA MET A 339 -1.28 -21.44 3.70
C MET A 339 -1.34 -20.69 2.37
N PHE A 340 -0.20 -20.53 1.70
CA PHE A 340 -0.13 -19.80 0.45
C PHE A 340 0.66 -20.58 -0.62
N PRO A 341 0.01 -21.55 -1.29
CA PRO A 341 0.67 -22.35 -2.31
C PRO A 341 1.14 -21.51 -3.50
N ARG A 342 2.21 -21.91 -4.16
CA ARG A 342 2.79 -21.23 -5.33
C ARG A 342 1.75 -20.88 -6.40
N LYS A 343 0.84 -21.81 -6.71
CA LYS A 343 -0.26 -21.59 -7.67
C LYS A 343 -1.18 -20.43 -7.26
N VAL A 344 -1.43 -20.25 -5.96
CA VAL A 344 -2.23 -19.13 -5.44
C VAL A 344 -1.44 -17.83 -5.55
N PHE A 345 -0.16 -17.83 -5.18
CA PHE A 345 0.72 -16.67 -5.35
C PHE A 345 0.75 -16.19 -6.80
N ASP A 346 1.00 -17.11 -7.75
CA ASP A 346 1.01 -16.81 -9.19
C ASP A 346 -0.30 -16.16 -9.65
N VAL A 347 -1.45 -16.69 -9.23
CA VAL A 347 -2.74 -16.09 -9.59
C VAL A 347 -2.88 -14.68 -9.01
N ARG A 348 -2.45 -14.45 -7.76
CA ARG A 348 -2.64 -13.17 -7.07
C ARG A 348 -1.75 -12.06 -7.62
N ILE A 349 -0.48 -12.33 -7.94
CA ILE A 349 0.43 -11.32 -8.53
C ILE A 349 0.01 -10.91 -9.95
N HIS A 350 -0.72 -11.78 -10.66
CA HIS A 350 -1.26 -11.49 -11.99
C HIS A 350 -2.68 -10.87 -11.97
N HIS A 351 -3.48 -11.11 -10.94
CA HIS A 351 -4.82 -10.54 -10.77
C HIS A 351 -4.76 -9.18 -10.04
N THR A 352 -4.36 -8.14 -10.77
CA THR A 352 -4.10 -6.81 -10.19
C THR A 352 -5.23 -5.79 -10.35
N GLY A 353 -6.38 -6.21 -10.86
CA GLY A 353 -7.62 -5.47 -10.64
C GLY A 353 -8.62 -6.37 -9.93
N ASN A 354 -9.65 -5.72 -9.38
CA ASN A 354 -10.68 -6.29 -8.52
C ASN A 354 -11.01 -7.78 -8.75
N ALA A 355 -11.54 -8.43 -7.72
CA ALA A 355 -12.24 -9.72 -7.81
C ALA A 355 -13.33 -9.78 -8.92
N PHE A 356 -13.65 -8.65 -9.57
CA PHE A 356 -14.41 -8.54 -10.80
C PHE A 356 -13.52 -8.78 -12.03
N LYS A 357 -13.83 -9.84 -12.78
CA LYS A 357 -13.15 -10.37 -13.99
C LYS A 357 -12.63 -9.37 -15.03
N ARG A 358 -12.96 -8.07 -14.99
CA ARG A 358 -12.63 -7.09 -16.04
C ARG A 358 -11.13 -6.77 -16.16
N ASP A 359 -10.36 -6.93 -15.08
CA ASP A 359 -8.96 -6.48 -15.01
C ASP A 359 -7.94 -7.63 -14.83
N ALA A 360 -8.38 -8.89 -14.90
CA ALA A 360 -7.46 -10.04 -14.87
C ALA A 360 -6.68 -10.17 -16.20
N TYR A 361 -5.60 -10.94 -16.26
CA TYR A 361 -4.97 -11.21 -17.56
C TYR A 361 -5.93 -12.07 -18.41
N ARG A 362 -6.29 -11.57 -19.60
CA ARG A 362 -7.00 -12.33 -20.62
C ARG A 362 -6.00 -12.75 -21.68
N SER A 363 -5.76 -14.05 -21.81
CA SER A 363 -4.85 -14.56 -22.84
C SER A 363 -5.31 -14.11 -24.22
N LYS A 364 -4.43 -13.39 -24.94
CA LYS A 364 -4.70 -12.98 -26.32
C LYS A 364 -4.86 -14.18 -27.25
N LEU A 365 -4.20 -15.30 -26.93
CA LEU A 365 -4.23 -16.52 -27.71
C LEU A 365 -5.52 -17.33 -27.48
N LEU A 366 -5.96 -17.45 -26.22
CA LEU A 366 -7.08 -18.33 -25.86
C LEU A 366 -8.38 -17.57 -25.55
N GLY A 367 -8.33 -16.25 -25.39
CA GLY A 367 -9.46 -15.42 -24.96
C GLY A 367 -9.97 -15.70 -23.54
N LYS A 368 -9.24 -16.49 -22.73
CA LYS A 368 -9.62 -16.93 -21.38
C LYS A 368 -8.87 -16.16 -20.30
N TRP A 369 -9.52 -15.97 -19.15
CA TRP A 369 -8.91 -15.38 -17.95
C TRP A 369 -8.03 -16.43 -17.25
N ARG A 370 -6.72 -16.19 -17.18
CA ARG A 370 -5.74 -17.04 -16.49
C ARG A 370 -4.44 -16.29 -16.23
N ALA A 371 -3.55 -16.84 -15.42
CA ALA A 371 -2.16 -16.34 -15.39
C ALA A 371 -1.50 -16.53 -16.77
N PRO A 372 -0.68 -15.56 -17.24
CA PRO A 372 0.06 -15.70 -18.48
C PRO A 372 1.09 -16.84 -18.37
N ASN A 373 1.45 -17.42 -19.51
CA ASN A 373 2.53 -18.41 -19.63
C ASN A 373 3.63 -17.89 -20.57
N GLU A 374 4.64 -18.70 -20.84
CA GLU A 374 5.76 -18.31 -21.71
C GLU A 374 5.32 -17.97 -23.15
N GLN A 375 4.27 -18.63 -23.66
CA GLN A 375 3.72 -18.32 -24.98
C GLN A 375 3.02 -16.95 -25.01
N ASP A 376 2.26 -16.62 -23.95
CA ASP A 376 1.69 -15.29 -23.76
C ASP A 376 2.78 -14.22 -23.67
N ARG A 377 3.84 -14.47 -22.89
CA ARG A 377 4.99 -13.57 -22.75
C ARG A 377 5.60 -13.23 -24.10
N ARG A 378 5.89 -14.24 -24.92
CA ARG A 378 6.44 -14.05 -26.27
C ARG A 378 5.51 -13.23 -27.16
N ALA A 379 4.20 -13.48 -27.10
CA ALA A 379 3.21 -12.71 -27.88
C ALA A 379 3.13 -11.24 -27.43
N GLU A 380 3.15 -10.98 -26.12
CA GLU A 380 3.15 -9.62 -25.57
C GLU A 380 4.45 -8.87 -25.91
N LEU A 381 5.60 -9.53 -25.81
CA LEU A 381 6.90 -8.95 -26.19
C LEU A 381 6.98 -8.67 -27.69
N ALA A 382 6.49 -9.57 -28.55
CA ALA A 382 6.47 -9.33 -29.99
C ALA A 382 5.61 -8.11 -30.38
N GLU A 383 4.46 -7.90 -29.71
CA GLU A 383 3.63 -6.71 -29.91
C GLU A 383 4.33 -5.44 -29.40
N MET A 384 4.99 -5.52 -28.25
CA MET A 384 5.80 -4.43 -27.72
C MET A 384 6.91 -4.02 -28.69
N GLU A 385 7.64 -4.97 -29.26
CA GLU A 385 8.71 -4.70 -30.23
C GLU A 385 8.22 -3.97 -31.48
N LYS A 386 7.01 -4.28 -31.97
CA LYS A 386 6.39 -3.53 -33.09
C LYS A 386 6.15 -2.06 -32.74
N ILE A 387 5.69 -1.80 -31.51
CA ILE A 387 5.46 -0.42 -31.02
C ILE A 387 6.80 0.29 -30.84
N ILE A 388 7.79 -0.37 -30.24
CA ILE A 388 9.14 0.17 -30.07
C ILE A 388 9.79 0.50 -31.42
N ALA A 389 9.68 -0.39 -32.41
CA ALA A 389 10.19 -0.17 -33.76
C ALA A 389 9.60 1.10 -34.40
N LYS A 390 8.31 1.37 -34.20
CA LYS A 390 7.64 2.60 -34.65
C LYS A 390 8.20 3.86 -33.99
N TRP A 391 8.65 3.78 -32.74
CA TRP A 391 9.16 4.94 -31.98
C TRP A 391 10.68 5.11 -32.07
N GLY A 392 11.40 4.10 -32.57
CA GLY A 392 12.85 4.10 -32.63
C GLY A 392 13.50 4.15 -31.24
N ASP A 393 14.52 4.99 -31.09
CA ASP A 393 15.30 5.10 -29.85
C ASP A 393 14.48 5.56 -28.65
N GLU A 394 13.49 6.42 -28.87
CA GLU A 394 12.59 6.90 -27.81
C GLU A 394 11.81 5.74 -27.18
N GLY A 395 11.31 4.82 -28.00
CA GLY A 395 10.62 3.61 -27.55
C GLY A 395 11.53 2.67 -26.76
N ARG A 396 12.76 2.47 -27.23
CA ARG A 396 13.77 1.64 -26.55
C ARG A 396 14.14 2.21 -25.18
N ALA A 397 14.41 3.52 -25.12
CA ALA A 397 14.75 4.22 -23.88
C ALA A 397 13.60 4.16 -22.87
N TYR A 398 12.37 4.44 -23.31
CA TYR A 398 11.17 4.31 -22.48
C TYR A 398 11.02 2.90 -21.92
N ALA A 399 11.05 1.87 -22.78
CA ALA A 399 10.87 0.48 -22.38
C ALA A 399 11.94 0.02 -21.38
N LYS A 400 13.21 0.41 -21.59
CA LYS A 400 14.30 0.10 -20.64
C LYS A 400 14.01 0.66 -19.25
N CYS A 401 13.74 1.95 -19.13
CA CYS A 401 13.45 2.57 -17.84
C CYS A 401 12.18 1.98 -17.18
N ARG A 402 11.14 1.68 -17.97
CA ARG A 402 9.92 1.05 -17.45
C ARG A 402 10.17 -0.35 -16.91
N ARG A 403 11.05 -1.15 -17.53
CA ARG A 403 11.44 -2.47 -17.02
C ARG A 403 12.06 -2.39 -15.64
N GLU A 404 13.01 -1.47 -15.44
CA GLU A 404 13.66 -1.26 -14.14
C GLU A 404 12.67 -0.74 -13.07
N ILE A 405 11.72 0.12 -13.46
CA ILE A 405 10.69 0.63 -12.55
C ILE A 405 9.73 -0.50 -12.15
N LEU A 406 9.25 -1.29 -13.11
CA LEU A 406 8.29 -2.36 -12.85
C LEU A 406 8.92 -3.52 -12.07
N ALA A 407 10.19 -3.84 -12.29
CA ALA A 407 10.93 -4.82 -11.49
C ALA A 407 10.98 -4.41 -10.02
N ARG A 408 11.45 -3.18 -9.74
CA ARG A 408 11.47 -2.64 -8.37
C ARG A 408 10.08 -2.58 -7.73
N ARG A 409 9.08 -2.11 -8.48
CA ARG A 409 7.70 -2.06 -7.98
C ARG A 409 7.12 -3.45 -7.69
N PHE A 410 7.55 -4.48 -8.39
CA PHE A 410 7.12 -5.85 -8.10
C PHE A 410 7.74 -6.35 -6.79
N GLU A 411 9.04 -6.14 -6.60
CA GLU A 411 9.73 -6.43 -5.33
C GLU A 411 9.10 -5.66 -4.17
N ASP A 412 8.93 -4.34 -4.32
CA ASP A 412 8.26 -3.48 -3.35
C ASP A 412 6.88 -4.05 -3.01
N ALA A 413 6.08 -4.46 -4.01
CA ALA A 413 4.74 -4.99 -3.76
C ALA A 413 4.78 -6.31 -2.97
N VAL A 414 5.75 -7.19 -3.22
CA VAL A 414 5.97 -8.43 -2.45
C VAL A 414 6.35 -8.09 -1.00
N ASP A 415 7.35 -7.23 -0.79
CA ASP A 415 7.76 -6.78 0.56
C ASP A 415 6.59 -6.20 1.34
N ALA A 416 5.80 -5.41 0.66
CA ALA A 416 4.71 -4.71 1.27
C ALA A 416 3.58 -5.70 1.66
N THR A 417 3.41 -6.83 0.95
CA THR A 417 2.48 -7.90 1.38
C THR A 417 2.95 -8.58 2.65
N ILE A 418 4.26 -8.86 2.76
CA ILE A 418 4.90 -9.42 3.95
C ILE A 418 4.69 -8.49 5.14
N GLU A 419 5.05 -7.21 4.99
CA GLU A 419 4.88 -6.17 6.02
C GLU A 419 3.42 -6.09 6.49
N GLY A 420 2.46 -6.12 5.56
CA GLY A 420 1.04 -6.02 5.90
C GLY A 420 0.52 -7.22 6.69
N ILE A 421 0.92 -8.43 6.29
CA ILE A 421 0.55 -9.66 6.99
C ILE A 421 1.19 -9.69 8.38
N LEU A 422 2.49 -9.43 8.48
CA LEU A 422 3.22 -9.46 9.75
C LEU A 422 2.71 -8.39 10.72
N THR A 423 2.52 -7.15 10.24
CA THR A 423 1.95 -6.07 11.06
C THR A 423 0.63 -6.50 11.66
N LEU A 424 -0.31 -6.98 10.84
CA LEU A 424 -1.65 -7.38 11.32
C LEU A 424 -1.61 -8.64 12.18
N THR A 425 -0.67 -9.56 11.93
CA THR A 425 -0.44 -10.74 12.78
C THR A 425 0.00 -10.33 14.17
N LEU A 426 0.98 -9.41 14.26
CA LEU A 426 1.57 -8.94 15.51
C LEU A 426 0.62 -8.00 16.29
N THR A 427 0.00 -7.03 15.62
CA THR A 427 -0.89 -6.06 16.29
C THR A 427 -2.30 -6.60 16.52
N GLY A 428 -2.74 -7.56 15.71
CA GLY A 428 -4.08 -8.15 15.78
C GLY A 428 -4.19 -9.31 16.77
N ASN A 429 -3.09 -9.72 17.42
CA ASN A 429 -3.01 -10.89 18.28
C ASN A 429 -3.52 -12.17 17.61
N LEU A 430 -3.24 -12.35 16.31
CA LEU A 430 -3.78 -13.48 15.53
C LEU A 430 -3.28 -14.85 16.03
N LEU A 431 -2.19 -14.90 16.79
CA LEU A 431 -1.73 -16.12 17.43
C LEU A 431 -2.60 -16.55 18.64
N LEU A 432 -3.35 -15.60 19.22
CA LEU A 432 -4.11 -15.80 20.47
C LEU A 432 -5.63 -15.76 20.27
N ARG A 433 -6.10 -15.43 19.07
CA ARG A 433 -7.52 -15.43 18.74
C ARG A 433 -8.00 -16.85 18.46
N ASP A 434 -8.87 -17.36 19.30
CA ASP A 434 -9.50 -18.65 19.05
C ASP A 434 -10.58 -18.51 17.97
N MET A 435 -10.43 -19.23 16.86
CA MET A 435 -11.42 -19.20 15.78
C MET A 435 -12.73 -19.90 16.17
N ASP A 436 -12.66 -20.87 17.08
CA ASP A 436 -13.83 -21.64 17.52
C ASP A 436 -14.82 -20.78 18.36
N ALA A 437 -14.45 -19.53 18.72
CA ALA A 437 -15.33 -18.57 19.38
C ALA A 437 -16.16 -17.70 18.41
N PHE A 438 -15.93 -17.80 17.09
CA PHE A 438 -16.57 -16.97 16.06
C PHE A 438 -17.36 -17.75 14.99
N VAL A 439 -17.33 -19.09 15.01
CA VAL A 439 -18.13 -19.95 14.12
C VAL A 439 -19.48 -20.27 14.73
#